data_AF-A0A9D7XCI2-F1
#
_entry.id   AF-A0A9D7XCI2-F1
#
_cell.length_a   1.000
_cell.length_b   1.000
_cell.length_c   1.000
_cell.angle_alpha   90.00
_cell.angle_beta   90.00
_cell.angle_gamma   90.00
#
_symmetry.space_group_name_H-M   'P 1'
#
loop_
_entity.id
_entity.type
_entity.pdbx_description
1 polymer ?
#
loop_
_entity_poly.entity_id
_entity_poly.type
_entity_poly.pdbx_seq_one_letter_code
_entity_poly.pdbx_strand_id
1 'polypeptide(L)'
;MKYIPYTFPSTILEFMHKYMTDQMNDLEHGVQKVIKSPSIAEYYATIPYVEIEKHHMEYHNALLRTFQLMTNEGLITPLHNSVGFDQEFHSNGFDPRLAKYGQYDFPIFGFQYLRDLFEDAVKPIILNQGNKDRIEDIGTGFIVNSNNNFDDNFYFVTARHCIPPNARIYVPAFLPPKKPCVPEKIYVPENDQIDLAVIKFVLTEAIPGREQNFWMGSPEILDEILTMGYPPIQGFIDAIQVAEVSKISSFLKTTEGRITGKGKHYWGGKEDHFLISARVKGGNSGGPVVNKKGEVVGVIIELFTDGGELDKLGYGVALNVHVLRKMIEKIKGISSEINIKELEFAIFENGFEIK
;
A
#
# COMPACT_ATOMS: atom_id res chain seq x y z
N MET A 1 20.00 11.44 0.59
CA MET A 1 19.97 11.99 1.96
C MET A 1 18.68 11.49 2.57
N LYS A 2 18.78 10.53 3.50
CA LYS A 2 17.64 9.76 4.02
C LYS A 2 16.84 10.66 4.98
N TYR A 3 15.53 10.54 4.95
CA TYR A 3 14.52 11.42 5.56
C TYR A 3 14.97 12.08 6.88
N ILE A 4 15.07 13.42 6.89
CA ILE A 4 15.54 14.17 8.05
C ILE A 4 14.37 14.30 9.05
N PRO A 5 14.55 13.93 10.33
CA PRO A 5 13.52 14.11 11.35
C PRO A 5 13.02 15.55 11.40
N TYR A 6 11.75 15.80 11.72
CA TYR A 6 11.14 17.15 11.75
C TYR A 6 11.08 17.89 10.41
N THR A 7 11.40 17.26 9.27
CA THR A 7 11.18 17.88 7.95
C THR A 7 10.01 17.23 7.19
N PHE A 8 9.20 16.45 7.90
CA PHE A 8 8.06 15.73 7.36
C PHE A 8 6.84 16.64 7.30
N PRO A 9 6.15 16.72 6.15
CA PRO A 9 4.87 17.42 6.02
C PRO A 9 3.86 17.09 7.11
N SER A 10 3.74 15.81 7.50
CA SER A 10 2.84 15.38 8.58
C SER A 10 3.14 16.09 9.90
N THR A 11 4.42 16.18 10.29
CA THR A 11 4.87 16.87 11.51
C THR A 11 4.71 18.39 11.42
N ILE A 12 4.96 18.97 10.24
CA ILE A 12 4.80 20.41 10.01
C ILE A 12 3.31 20.80 10.11
N LEU A 13 2.42 20.06 9.44
CA LEU A 13 0.98 20.33 9.47
C LEU A 13 0.39 20.12 10.87
N GLU A 14 0.86 19.12 11.62
CA GLU A 14 0.46 18.92 13.02
C GLU A 14 0.84 20.14 13.88
N PHE A 15 2.05 20.65 13.72
CA PHE A 15 2.47 21.88 14.39
C PHE A 15 1.59 23.07 14.00
N MET A 16 1.35 23.28 12.70
CA MET A 16 0.53 24.41 12.23
C MET A 16 -0.90 24.32 12.75
N HIS A 17 -1.49 23.13 12.75
CA HIS A 17 -2.81 22.88 13.31
C HIS A 17 -2.85 23.25 14.79
N LYS A 18 -1.89 22.74 15.57
CA LYS A 18 -1.77 23.04 17.00
C LYS A 18 -1.57 24.53 17.28
N TYR A 19 -0.69 25.17 16.53
CA TYR A 19 -0.40 26.61 16.64
C TYR A 19 -1.67 27.46 16.45
N MET A 20 -2.58 27.06 15.55
CA MET A 20 -3.86 27.73 15.37
C MET A 20 -4.85 27.39 16.48
N THR A 21 -5.01 26.11 16.84
CA THR A 21 -5.99 25.69 17.85
C THR A 21 -5.70 26.27 19.22
N ASP A 22 -4.42 26.37 19.60
CA ASP A 22 -4.02 26.97 20.88
C ASP A 22 -4.45 28.44 20.96
N GLN A 23 -4.28 29.21 19.87
CA GLN A 23 -4.75 30.60 19.80
C GLN A 23 -6.28 30.75 19.87
N MET A 24 -7.01 29.75 19.36
CA MET A 24 -8.48 29.71 19.36
C MET A 24 -9.04 29.34 20.74
N ASN A 25 -8.34 28.50 21.50
CA ASN A 25 -8.74 28.14 22.87
C ASN A 25 -8.67 29.35 23.83
N ASP A 26 -7.83 30.33 23.51
CA ASP A 26 -7.71 31.59 24.25
C ASP A 26 -8.75 32.66 23.85
N LEU A 27 -9.78 32.31 23.06
CA LEU A 27 -10.81 33.25 22.62
C LEU A 27 -11.92 33.42 23.66
N GLU A 28 -12.15 34.67 24.07
CA GLU A 28 -13.30 35.03 24.89
C GLU A 28 -14.54 35.28 24.02
N HIS A 29 -15.72 34.96 24.57
CA HIS A 29 -16.98 35.14 23.85
C HIS A 29 -17.22 36.63 23.50
N GLY A 30 -17.42 36.91 22.21
CA GLY A 30 -17.70 38.26 21.71
C GLY A 30 -16.45 39.07 21.35
N VAL A 31 -15.25 38.50 21.51
CA VAL A 31 -13.99 39.14 21.12
C VAL A 31 -13.55 38.68 19.74
N GLN A 32 -13.30 39.62 18.84
CA GLN A 32 -12.66 39.36 17.55
C GLN A 32 -11.14 39.38 17.72
N LYS A 33 -10.46 38.30 17.36
CA LYS A 33 -8.99 38.16 17.39
C LYS A 33 -8.50 37.70 16.03
N VAL A 34 -7.41 38.29 15.55
CA VAL A 34 -6.71 37.80 14.35
C VAL A 34 -5.86 36.61 14.76
N ILE A 35 -6.08 35.46 14.13
CA ILE A 35 -5.24 34.27 14.33
C ILE A 35 -3.95 34.46 13.52
N LYS A 36 -2.81 34.33 14.19
CA LYS A 36 -1.50 34.39 13.54
C LYS A 36 -1.21 33.10 12.80
N SER A 37 -0.57 33.24 11.64
CA SER A 37 -0.07 32.12 10.85
C SER A 37 1.40 31.88 11.17
N PRO A 38 1.85 30.64 11.33
CA PRO A 38 3.24 30.35 11.65
C PRO A 38 4.16 30.55 10.44
N SER A 39 5.40 30.94 10.72
CA SER A 39 6.52 31.00 9.78
C SER A 39 7.40 29.75 9.83
N ILE A 40 8.29 29.59 8.83
CA ILE A 40 9.31 28.52 8.85
C ILE A 40 10.23 28.70 10.06
N ALA A 41 10.60 29.93 10.40
CA ALA A 41 11.44 30.25 11.55
C ALA A 41 10.80 29.83 12.88
N GLU A 42 9.50 30.07 13.07
CA GLU A 42 8.77 29.62 14.26
C GLU A 42 8.72 28.10 14.36
N TYR A 43 8.49 27.39 13.25
CA TYR A 43 8.56 25.94 13.25
C TYR A 43 9.97 25.42 13.55
N TYR A 44 10.98 26.00 12.91
CA TYR A 44 12.39 25.65 13.11
C TYR A 44 12.81 25.75 14.57
N ALA A 45 12.33 26.77 15.28
CA ALA A 45 12.59 26.97 16.72
C ALA A 45 12.01 25.85 17.60
N THR A 46 11.10 25.02 17.09
CA THR A 46 10.56 23.85 17.82
C THR A 46 11.43 22.60 17.70
N ILE A 47 12.37 22.57 16.76
CA ILE A 47 13.25 21.42 16.54
C ILE A 47 14.27 21.35 17.69
N PRO A 48 14.52 20.17 18.29
CA PRO A 48 15.46 20.05 19.39
C PRO A 48 16.84 20.62 19.05
N TYR A 49 17.39 21.44 19.95
CA TYR A 49 18.68 22.12 19.73
C TYR A 49 19.82 21.15 19.36
N VAL A 50 19.84 19.95 19.96
CA VAL A 50 20.82 18.89 19.69
C VAL A 50 20.81 18.39 18.25
N GLU A 51 19.66 18.46 17.57
CA GLU A 51 19.55 18.12 16.14
C GLU A 51 20.07 19.29 15.28
N ILE A 52 19.70 20.52 15.64
CA ILE A 52 20.10 21.74 14.91
C ILE A 52 21.61 21.98 15.00
N GLU A 53 22.22 21.86 16.18
CA GLU A 53 23.63 22.19 16.41
C GLU A 53 24.57 21.42 15.47
N LYS A 54 24.20 20.17 15.15
CA LYS A 54 24.99 19.30 14.28
C LYS A 54 24.66 19.46 12.80
N HIS A 55 23.43 19.86 12.46
CA HIS A 55 22.87 19.78 11.11
C HIS A 55 22.16 21.06 10.63
N HIS A 56 22.50 22.23 11.19
CA HIS A 56 21.80 23.51 10.94
C HIS A 56 21.52 23.76 9.45
N MET A 57 22.55 23.65 8.59
CA MET A 57 22.43 23.90 7.16
C MET A 57 21.56 22.87 6.43
N GLU A 58 21.57 21.62 6.89
CA GLU A 58 20.75 20.55 6.32
C GLU A 58 19.28 20.79 6.65
N TYR A 59 18.96 21.11 7.90
CA TYR A 59 17.61 21.48 8.33
C TYR A 59 17.09 22.72 7.61
N HIS A 60 17.90 23.77 7.51
CA HIS A 60 17.52 25.01 6.84
C HIS A 60 17.09 24.76 5.39
N ASN A 61 17.94 24.06 4.63
CA ASN A 61 17.66 23.75 3.22
C ASN A 61 16.50 22.75 3.06
N ALA A 62 16.42 21.76 3.94
CA ALA A 62 15.36 20.76 3.90
C ALA A 62 13.99 21.37 4.17
N LEU A 63 13.86 22.27 5.16
CA LEU A 63 12.60 22.94 5.46
C LEU A 63 12.17 23.88 4.33
N LEU A 64 13.08 24.71 3.80
CA LEU A 64 12.75 25.55 2.65
C LEU A 64 12.22 24.72 1.47
N ARG A 65 12.89 23.60 1.17
CA ARG A 65 12.44 22.66 0.13
C ARG A 65 11.09 22.04 0.47
N THR A 66 10.90 21.55 1.69
CA THR A 66 9.65 20.90 2.11
C THR A 66 8.48 21.89 2.04
N PHE A 67 8.60 23.09 2.61
CA PHE A 67 7.54 24.11 2.56
C PHE A 67 7.20 24.53 1.13
N GLN A 68 8.20 24.65 0.24
CA GLN A 68 7.94 24.91 -1.17
C GLN A 68 7.16 23.78 -1.84
N LEU A 69 7.54 22.53 -1.60
CA LEU A 69 6.83 21.37 -2.16
C LEU A 69 5.42 21.24 -1.57
N MET A 70 5.25 21.45 -0.26
CA MET A 70 3.93 21.47 0.39
C MET A 70 3.02 22.56 -0.21
N THR A 71 3.59 23.70 -0.57
CA THR A 71 2.86 24.78 -1.27
C THR A 71 2.41 24.33 -2.66
N ASN A 72 3.30 23.69 -3.42
CA ASN A 72 2.99 23.19 -4.77
C ASN A 72 1.91 22.10 -4.75
N GLU A 73 1.92 21.25 -3.73
CA GLU A 73 0.91 20.20 -3.49
C GLU A 73 -0.39 20.76 -2.87
N GLY A 74 -0.46 22.06 -2.59
CA GLY A 74 -1.65 22.71 -2.03
C GLY A 74 -1.94 22.34 -0.57
N LEU A 75 -0.96 21.80 0.17
CA LEU A 75 -1.09 21.48 1.59
C LEU A 75 -1.07 22.74 2.47
N ILE A 76 -0.34 23.76 2.03
CA ILE A 76 -0.23 25.05 2.70
C ILE A 76 -0.32 26.19 1.69
N THR A 77 -0.72 27.37 2.17
CA THR A 77 -0.84 28.59 1.35
C THR A 77 0.07 29.67 1.94
N PRO A 78 1.03 30.22 1.17
CA PRO A 78 1.88 31.31 1.65
C PRO A 78 1.07 32.61 1.80
N LEU A 79 1.33 33.35 2.87
CA LEU A 79 0.85 34.72 3.04
C LEU A 79 1.92 35.66 2.49
N HIS A 80 1.64 36.42 1.42
CA HIS A 80 2.63 37.24 0.69
C HIS A 80 3.12 38.50 1.46
N ASN A 81 3.39 38.36 2.76
CA ASN A 81 3.81 39.41 3.68
C ASN A 81 5.32 39.37 3.97
N SER A 82 5.97 38.24 3.75
CA SER A 82 7.38 37.96 4.05
C SER A 82 7.96 36.93 3.07
N VAL A 83 9.27 36.62 3.14
CA VAL A 83 9.93 35.66 2.24
C VAL A 83 10.94 34.79 3.00
N GLY A 84 11.36 33.69 2.38
CA GLY A 84 12.39 32.81 2.94
C GLY A 84 11.94 32.17 4.26
N PHE A 85 12.78 32.22 5.29
CA PHE A 85 12.47 31.62 6.58
C PHE A 85 11.37 32.36 7.36
N ASP A 86 11.18 33.65 7.07
CA ASP A 86 10.16 34.48 7.71
C ASP A 86 8.80 34.36 7.00
N GLN A 87 8.72 33.65 5.87
CA GLN A 87 7.48 33.40 5.12
C GLN A 87 6.45 32.73 6.03
N GLU A 88 5.30 33.36 6.21
CA GLU A 88 4.16 32.81 6.96
C GLU A 88 3.26 31.96 6.05
N PHE A 89 2.63 30.93 6.62
CA PHE A 89 1.77 30.01 5.89
C PHE A 89 0.47 29.69 6.63
N HIS A 90 -0.60 29.55 5.87
CA HIS A 90 -1.85 28.96 6.35
C HIS A 90 -1.90 27.48 5.97
N SER A 91 -2.31 26.60 6.90
CA SER A 91 -2.54 25.18 6.56
C SER A 91 -3.88 25.02 5.86
N ASN A 92 -3.94 24.26 4.76
CA ASN A 92 -5.19 24.06 4.02
C ASN A 92 -6.04 22.89 4.55
N GLY A 93 -5.61 22.28 5.67
CA GLY A 93 -6.32 21.20 6.34
C GLY A 93 -5.38 20.24 7.04
N PHE A 94 -5.87 19.57 8.07
CA PHE A 94 -5.13 18.55 8.81
C PHE A 94 -6.08 17.46 9.27
N ASP A 95 -5.81 16.21 8.88
CA ASP A 95 -6.43 15.02 9.46
C ASP A 95 -5.33 14.19 10.14
N PRO A 96 -5.37 14.00 11.47
CA PRO A 96 -4.34 13.26 12.19
C PRO A 96 -4.22 11.80 11.75
N ARG A 97 -5.27 11.21 11.16
CA ARG A 97 -5.21 9.84 10.62
C ARG A 97 -4.39 9.80 9.34
N LEU A 98 -4.55 10.78 8.46
CA LEU A 98 -3.77 10.88 7.22
C LEU A 98 -2.30 11.19 7.53
N ALA A 99 -2.05 12.05 8.51
CA ALA A 99 -0.70 12.34 9.01
C ALA A 99 -0.04 11.08 9.57
N LYS A 100 -0.75 10.31 10.42
CA LYS A 100 -0.24 9.04 10.95
C LYS A 100 0.03 8.00 9.87
N TYR A 101 -0.77 7.98 8.80
CA TYR A 101 -0.57 7.08 7.66
C TYR A 101 0.61 7.48 6.77
N GLY A 102 1.00 8.77 6.78
CA GLY A 102 2.05 9.32 5.92
C GLY A 102 1.55 9.96 4.62
N GLN A 103 0.23 10.15 4.47
CA GLN A 103 -0.37 10.63 3.22
C GLN A 103 0.10 12.03 2.80
N TYR A 104 0.47 12.88 3.76
CA TYR A 104 1.06 14.19 3.48
C TYR A 104 2.54 14.11 3.07
N ASP A 105 3.23 13.05 3.45
CA ASP A 105 4.66 12.88 3.23
C ASP A 105 4.95 12.29 1.84
N PHE A 106 4.06 11.43 1.32
CA PHE A 106 4.25 10.73 0.05
C PHE A 106 4.43 11.63 -1.17
N PRO A 107 3.65 12.72 -1.37
CA PRO A 107 3.86 13.60 -2.52
C PRO A 107 5.23 14.30 -2.50
N ILE A 108 5.81 14.49 -1.32
CA ILE A 108 7.04 15.25 -1.12
C ILE A 108 8.29 14.35 -1.25
N PHE A 109 8.23 13.14 -0.69
CA PHE A 109 9.35 12.20 -0.73
C PHE A 109 9.25 11.15 -1.86
N GLY A 110 8.07 10.98 -2.45
CA GLY A 110 7.82 10.12 -3.60
C GLY A 110 7.84 8.62 -3.29
N PHE A 111 7.90 7.81 -4.35
CA PHE A 111 7.80 6.35 -4.24
C PHE A 111 8.93 5.67 -3.49
N GLN A 112 10.11 6.29 -3.38
CA GLN A 112 11.20 5.74 -2.59
C GLN A 112 10.80 5.66 -1.10
N TYR A 113 10.17 6.71 -0.58
CA TYR A 113 9.68 6.72 0.80
C TYR A 113 8.54 5.73 1.01
N LEU A 114 7.59 5.67 0.07
CA LEU A 114 6.53 4.65 0.08
C LEU A 114 7.09 3.23 0.12
N ARG A 115 8.09 2.93 -0.71
CA ARG A 115 8.75 1.62 -0.75
C ARG A 115 9.43 1.31 0.58
N ASP A 116 10.18 2.27 1.14
CA ASP A 116 10.89 2.07 2.41
C ASP A 116 9.92 1.87 3.58
N LEU A 117 8.79 2.59 3.57
CA LEU A 117 7.74 2.49 4.59
C LEU A 117 7.04 1.13 4.52
N PHE A 118 6.60 0.73 3.32
CA PHE A 118 5.77 -0.47 3.15
C PHE A 118 6.55 -1.74 2.77
N GLU A 119 7.89 -1.73 2.82
CA GLU A 119 8.75 -2.88 2.48
C GLU A 119 8.32 -4.13 3.26
N ASP A 120 8.06 -3.98 4.56
CA ASP A 120 7.65 -5.09 5.42
C ASP A 120 6.20 -5.50 5.24
N ALA A 121 5.35 -4.65 4.67
CA ALA A 121 3.95 -5.00 4.40
C ALA A 121 3.80 -6.00 3.25
N VAL A 122 4.86 -6.25 2.46
CA VAL A 122 4.87 -7.13 1.29
C VAL A 122 5.83 -8.30 1.52
N LYS A 123 5.33 -9.54 1.48
CA LYS A 123 6.10 -10.75 1.77
C LYS A 123 6.06 -11.76 0.61
N PRO A 124 7.10 -12.59 0.47
CA PRO A 124 7.09 -13.66 -0.51
C PRO A 124 6.18 -14.79 -0.01
N ILE A 125 5.59 -15.49 -0.97
CA ILE A 125 4.93 -16.78 -0.75
C ILE A 125 5.82 -17.82 -1.41
N ILE A 126 6.47 -18.66 -0.61
CA ILE A 126 7.45 -19.62 -1.10
C ILE A 126 6.79 -21.00 -1.16
N LEU A 127 6.82 -21.62 -2.34
CA LEU A 127 6.24 -22.94 -2.57
C LEU A 127 7.34 -23.99 -2.58
N ASN A 128 7.08 -25.10 -1.88
CA ASN A 128 7.88 -26.33 -1.90
C ASN A 128 9.37 -26.14 -1.53
N GLN A 129 9.70 -25.11 -0.75
CA GLN A 129 11.08 -24.82 -0.36
C GLN A 129 11.81 -26.04 0.21
N GLY A 130 12.95 -26.39 -0.38
CA GLY A 130 13.79 -27.51 0.02
C GLY A 130 13.21 -28.89 -0.28
N ASN A 131 12.10 -28.99 -1.03
CA ASN A 131 11.51 -30.26 -1.43
C ASN A 131 12.15 -30.76 -2.74
N LYS A 132 12.70 -31.98 -2.72
CA LYS A 132 13.36 -32.57 -3.90
C LYS A 132 12.40 -33.09 -4.95
N ASP A 133 11.15 -33.36 -4.58
CA ASP A 133 10.16 -34.04 -5.42
C ASP A 133 9.14 -33.08 -6.02
N ARG A 134 9.16 -31.80 -5.63
CA ARG A 134 8.21 -30.77 -6.09
C ARG A 134 8.97 -29.55 -6.62
N ILE A 135 8.39 -28.88 -7.60
CA ILE A 135 8.97 -27.67 -8.19
C ILE A 135 8.84 -26.53 -7.18
N GLU A 136 9.97 -25.88 -6.89
CA GLU A 136 9.99 -24.63 -6.13
C GLU A 136 9.44 -23.49 -6.97
N ASP A 137 8.62 -22.66 -6.35
CA ASP A 137 8.03 -21.49 -6.99
C ASP A 137 7.84 -20.38 -5.95
N ILE A 138 7.63 -19.15 -6.42
CA ILE A 138 7.50 -17.98 -5.58
C ILE A 138 6.37 -17.09 -6.07
N GLY A 139 5.58 -16.58 -5.13
CA GLY A 139 4.58 -15.54 -5.33
C GLY A 139 4.82 -14.37 -4.38
N THR A 140 3.93 -13.38 -4.44
CA THR A 140 3.92 -12.24 -3.53
C THR A 140 2.58 -12.16 -2.81
N GLY A 141 2.59 -11.68 -1.58
CA GLY A 141 1.39 -11.16 -0.94
C GLY A 141 1.67 -9.93 -0.09
N PHE A 142 0.63 -9.25 0.33
CA PHE A 142 0.75 -8.01 1.09
C PHE A 142 -0.38 -7.83 2.09
N ILE A 143 -0.19 -6.94 3.07
CA ILE A 143 -1.18 -6.68 4.12
C ILE A 143 -2.00 -5.45 3.79
N VAL A 144 -3.32 -5.57 3.89
CA VAL A 144 -4.26 -4.44 3.87
C VAL A 144 -5.00 -4.29 5.18
N ASN A 145 -5.29 -3.04 5.55
CA ASN A 145 -6.37 -2.71 6.47
C ASN A 145 -7.55 -2.14 5.69
N SER A 146 -8.72 -2.73 5.89
CA SER A 146 -9.90 -2.44 5.10
C SER A 146 -10.78 -1.32 5.65
N ASN A 147 -10.48 -0.79 6.83
CA ASN A 147 -11.25 0.27 7.48
C ASN A 147 -10.56 1.65 7.38
N ASN A 148 -9.43 1.74 6.68
CA ASN A 148 -8.56 2.93 6.67
C ASN A 148 -8.31 3.42 8.11
N ASN A 149 -8.04 2.47 9.00
CA ASN A 149 -7.87 2.69 10.42
C ASN A 149 -6.64 1.92 10.92
N PHE A 150 -6.20 2.24 12.13
CA PHE A 150 -5.04 1.60 12.78
C PHE A 150 -5.48 0.47 13.72
N ASP A 151 -6.56 -0.24 13.36
CA ASP A 151 -7.08 -1.38 14.12
C ASP A 151 -6.39 -2.69 13.69
N ASP A 152 -6.60 -3.77 14.46
CA ASP A 152 -5.98 -5.07 14.19
C ASP A 152 -6.68 -5.88 13.06
N ASN A 153 -7.55 -5.26 12.25
CA ASN A 153 -8.30 -5.93 11.19
C ASN A 153 -7.49 -6.01 9.88
N PHE A 154 -6.41 -6.79 9.93
CA PHE A 154 -5.51 -7.01 8.80
C PHE A 154 -5.88 -8.23 7.98
N TYR A 155 -5.61 -8.14 6.68
CA TYR A 155 -5.82 -9.22 5.73
C TYR A 155 -4.57 -9.37 4.88
N PHE A 156 -4.03 -10.59 4.80
CA PHE A 156 -2.95 -10.89 3.86
C PHE A 156 -3.57 -11.29 2.53
N VAL A 157 -3.20 -10.56 1.48
CA VAL A 157 -3.80 -10.65 0.15
C VAL A 157 -2.76 -11.18 -0.81
N THR A 158 -3.17 -12.07 -1.70
CA THR A 158 -2.33 -12.61 -2.77
C THR A 158 -3.18 -13.07 -3.95
N ALA A 159 -2.55 -13.50 -5.04
CA ALA A 159 -3.21 -14.16 -6.13
C ALA A 159 -3.57 -15.60 -5.73
N ARG A 160 -4.69 -16.12 -6.21
CA ARG A 160 -5.15 -17.46 -5.84
C ARG A 160 -4.20 -18.54 -6.31
N HIS A 161 -3.62 -18.39 -7.51
CA HIS A 161 -2.65 -19.36 -8.01
C HIS A 161 -1.33 -19.40 -7.22
N CYS A 162 -1.03 -18.38 -6.39
CA CYS A 162 0.13 -18.38 -5.50
C CYS A 162 -0.04 -19.32 -4.29
N ILE A 163 -1.25 -19.85 -4.05
CA ILE A 163 -1.53 -20.84 -3.01
C ILE A 163 -2.20 -22.11 -3.61
N PRO A 164 -1.54 -22.80 -4.56
CA PRO A 164 -2.15 -23.90 -5.26
C PRO A 164 -2.35 -25.12 -4.34
N PRO A 165 -3.36 -25.96 -4.60
CA PRO A 165 -3.51 -27.22 -3.87
C PRO A 165 -2.30 -28.13 -4.09
N ASN A 166 -2.00 -29.00 -3.12
CA ASN A 166 -0.87 -29.93 -3.13
C ASN A 166 0.54 -29.30 -3.14
N ALA A 167 0.66 -27.99 -2.86
CA ALA A 167 1.95 -27.32 -2.64
C ALA A 167 2.18 -27.05 -1.15
N ARG A 168 3.44 -27.17 -0.71
CA ARG A 168 3.87 -26.71 0.61
C ARG A 168 4.05 -25.20 0.58
N ILE A 169 3.15 -24.46 1.22
CA ILE A 169 3.15 -23.00 1.22
C ILE A 169 3.84 -22.49 2.48
N TYR A 170 4.88 -21.69 2.30
CA TYR A 170 5.60 -20.99 3.35
C TYR A 170 5.48 -19.48 3.17
N VAL A 171 4.91 -18.80 4.15
CA VAL A 171 4.95 -17.34 4.25
C VAL A 171 5.85 -16.99 5.43
N PRO A 172 7.01 -16.34 5.23
CA PRO A 172 7.90 -15.98 6.32
C PRO A 172 7.19 -15.10 7.35
N ALA A 173 7.42 -15.34 8.65
CA ALA A 173 7.01 -14.40 9.69
C ALA A 173 7.58 -13.01 9.41
N PHE A 174 6.79 -11.99 9.75
CA PHE A 174 7.22 -10.63 9.56
C PHE A 174 8.23 -10.22 10.66
N LEU A 175 8.25 -10.90 11.82
CA LEU A 175 9.22 -10.71 12.92
C LEU A 175 10.22 -11.88 12.99
N PRO A 176 11.48 -11.65 13.41
CA PRO A 176 12.36 -12.71 13.89
C PRO A 176 11.82 -13.32 15.19
N PRO A 177 11.91 -14.66 15.39
CA PRO A 177 12.59 -15.64 14.54
C PRO A 177 11.71 -16.16 13.40
N LYS A 178 12.36 -16.61 12.31
CA LYS A 178 11.85 -17.10 11.00
C LYS A 178 10.82 -18.26 11.04
N LYS A 179 9.84 -18.24 11.94
CA LYS A 179 8.74 -19.20 11.94
C LYS A 179 7.80 -18.92 10.76
N PRO A 180 7.13 -19.94 10.21
CA PRO A 180 6.07 -19.70 9.23
C PRO A 180 4.88 -18.97 9.86
N CYS A 181 4.26 -18.06 9.12
CA CYS A 181 2.93 -17.56 9.47
C CYS A 181 1.91 -18.71 9.35
N VAL A 182 1.15 -18.95 10.42
CA VAL A 182 0.12 -19.99 10.45
C VAL A 182 -1.24 -19.39 10.10
N PRO A 183 -1.88 -19.81 9.00
CA PRO A 183 -3.20 -19.32 8.65
C PRO A 183 -4.23 -19.78 9.69
N GLU A 184 -5.09 -18.86 10.11
CA GLU A 184 -6.33 -19.14 10.82
C GLU A 184 -7.42 -19.53 9.82
N LYS A 185 -7.57 -18.74 8.74
CA LYS A 185 -8.59 -18.93 7.70
C LYS A 185 -8.07 -18.49 6.35
N ILE A 186 -8.51 -19.17 5.30
CA ILE A 186 -8.16 -18.86 3.91
C ILE A 186 -9.46 -18.75 3.12
N TYR A 187 -9.66 -17.61 2.48
CA TYR A 187 -10.83 -17.32 1.66
C TYR A 187 -10.42 -17.17 0.20
N VAL A 188 -11.24 -17.68 -0.70
CA VAL A 188 -11.16 -17.42 -2.14
C VAL A 188 -12.55 -17.16 -2.71
N PRO A 189 -12.69 -16.42 -3.81
CA PRO A 189 -13.94 -16.35 -4.55
C PRO A 189 -14.41 -17.74 -5.01
N GLU A 190 -15.72 -17.99 -5.01
CA GLU A 190 -16.28 -19.22 -5.59
C GLU A 190 -16.06 -19.30 -7.11
N ASN A 191 -16.04 -18.15 -7.77
CA ASN A 191 -15.69 -18.04 -9.19
C ASN A 191 -14.18 -18.21 -9.37
N ASP A 192 -13.76 -19.35 -9.90
CA ASP A 192 -12.35 -19.70 -10.14
C ASP A 192 -11.64 -18.79 -11.16
N GLN A 193 -12.40 -17.95 -11.89
CA GLN A 193 -11.83 -16.95 -12.79
C GLN A 193 -11.32 -15.70 -12.05
N ILE A 194 -11.67 -15.51 -10.78
CA ILE A 194 -11.17 -14.42 -9.95
C ILE A 194 -9.94 -14.93 -9.20
N ASP A 195 -8.77 -14.50 -9.67
CA ASP A 195 -7.46 -14.93 -9.16
C ASP A 195 -7.05 -14.15 -7.91
N LEU A 196 -7.84 -14.29 -6.84
CA LEU A 196 -7.61 -13.60 -5.57
C LEU A 196 -7.76 -14.56 -4.39
N ALA A 197 -6.89 -14.41 -3.40
CA ALA A 197 -6.98 -15.09 -2.13
C ALA A 197 -6.75 -14.13 -0.97
N VAL A 198 -7.46 -14.36 0.14
CA VAL A 198 -7.31 -13.62 1.38
C VAL A 198 -7.04 -14.60 2.51
N ILE A 199 -5.91 -14.41 3.19
CA ILE A 199 -5.47 -15.21 4.32
C ILE A 199 -5.57 -14.37 5.59
N LYS A 200 -6.22 -14.92 6.61
CA LYS A 200 -6.13 -14.44 7.98
C LYS A 200 -5.12 -15.28 8.72
N PHE A 201 -4.12 -14.66 9.34
CA PHE A 201 -3.12 -15.34 10.15
C PHE A 201 -3.45 -15.26 11.64
N VAL A 202 -2.95 -16.20 12.42
CA VAL A 202 -3.07 -16.16 13.89
C VAL A 202 -2.25 -14.98 14.43
N LEU A 203 -2.95 -14.03 15.06
CA LEU A 203 -2.44 -12.72 15.48
C LEU A 203 -1.29 -12.74 16.51
N THR A 204 -1.09 -13.85 17.22
CA THR A 204 -0.11 -13.95 18.31
C THR A 204 1.33 -14.13 17.84
N GLU A 205 1.58 -14.43 16.55
CA GLU A 205 2.95 -14.77 16.08
C GLU A 205 3.46 -13.99 14.85
N ALA A 206 2.62 -13.24 14.10
CA ALA A 206 2.95 -13.07 12.68
C ALA A 206 3.30 -11.66 12.16
N ILE A 207 2.76 -10.54 12.65
CA ILE A 207 2.79 -9.28 11.87
C ILE A 207 3.34 -8.05 12.64
N PRO A 208 4.65 -7.79 12.62
CA PRO A 208 5.23 -6.45 12.80
C PRO A 208 4.85 -5.52 11.66
N GLY A 209 4.84 -4.21 11.94
CA GLY A 209 4.33 -3.21 11.01
C GLY A 209 2.81 -3.07 11.10
N ARG A 210 2.17 -3.39 12.24
CA ARG A 210 0.74 -3.07 12.47
C ARG A 210 0.38 -1.62 12.13
N GLU A 211 1.36 -0.72 12.24
CA GLU A 211 1.20 0.70 11.90
C GLU A 211 1.34 1.00 10.40
N GLN A 212 1.91 0.11 9.59
CA GLN A 212 2.24 0.31 8.17
C GLN A 212 1.73 -0.85 7.32
N ASN A 213 0.41 -0.88 7.17
CA ASN A 213 -0.33 -1.72 6.24
C ASN A 213 -0.92 -0.83 5.14
N PHE A 214 -1.32 -1.40 4.01
CA PHE A 214 -1.93 -0.59 2.97
C PHE A 214 -3.41 -0.31 3.25
N TRP A 215 -3.82 0.92 3.01
CA TRP A 215 -5.22 1.29 2.81
C TRP A 215 -5.64 1.00 1.36
N MET A 216 -6.95 0.98 1.10
CA MET A 216 -7.49 0.69 -0.23
C MET A 216 -8.08 1.94 -0.86
N GLY A 217 -7.57 2.30 -2.03
CA GLY A 217 -7.98 3.48 -2.78
C GLY A 217 -8.87 3.15 -3.98
N SER A 218 -8.78 3.98 -5.01
CA SER A 218 -9.39 3.76 -6.32
C SER A 218 -8.35 4.02 -7.41
N PRO A 219 -8.31 3.18 -8.47
CA PRO A 219 -7.43 3.43 -9.60
C PRO A 219 -8.00 4.50 -10.55
N GLU A 220 -7.13 5.30 -11.15
CA GLU A 220 -7.45 6.15 -12.32
C GLU A 220 -6.44 5.92 -13.46
N ILE A 221 -6.86 6.12 -14.71
CA ILE A 221 -5.96 6.01 -15.87
C ILE A 221 -4.89 7.12 -15.78
N LEU A 222 -3.65 6.77 -16.09
CA LEU A 222 -2.42 7.58 -15.94
C LEU A 222 -1.94 7.81 -14.51
N ASP A 223 -2.60 7.24 -13.49
CA ASP A 223 -2.04 7.21 -12.14
C ASP A 223 -0.64 6.61 -12.20
N GLU A 224 0.33 7.33 -11.64
CA GLU A 224 1.62 6.73 -11.33
C GLU A 224 1.42 5.79 -10.15
N ILE A 225 2.01 4.62 -10.28
CA ILE A 225 1.88 3.51 -9.35
C ILE A 225 3.24 2.91 -9.02
N LEU A 226 3.34 2.35 -7.83
CA LEU A 226 4.43 1.51 -7.37
C LEU A 226 3.93 0.08 -7.30
N THR A 227 4.62 -0.84 -7.96
CA THR A 227 4.45 -2.27 -7.76
C THR A 227 5.58 -2.82 -6.91
N MET A 228 5.30 -3.84 -6.11
CA MET A 228 6.30 -4.52 -5.30
C MET A 228 6.06 -6.03 -5.34
N GLY A 229 7.14 -6.81 -5.43
CA GLY A 229 7.03 -8.27 -5.47
C GLY A 229 8.37 -8.98 -5.36
N TYR A 230 8.34 -10.30 -5.47
CA TYR A 230 9.49 -11.18 -5.33
C TYR A 230 9.71 -12.04 -6.58
N PRO A 231 9.96 -11.42 -7.75
CA PRO A 231 10.29 -12.19 -8.95
C PRO A 231 11.58 -12.98 -8.75
N PRO A 232 11.69 -14.22 -9.28
CA PRO A 232 12.92 -14.98 -9.20
C PRO A 232 14.03 -14.26 -9.99
N ILE A 233 15.14 -13.96 -9.33
CA ILE A 233 16.29 -13.30 -9.94
C ILE A 233 17.36 -14.34 -10.23
N GLN A 234 17.66 -14.54 -11.51
CA GLN A 234 18.69 -15.47 -11.94
C GLN A 234 20.03 -15.14 -11.26
N GLY A 235 20.64 -16.15 -10.62
CA GLY A 235 21.91 -16.01 -9.89
C GLY A 235 21.76 -15.71 -8.41
N PHE A 236 20.54 -15.49 -7.90
CA PHE A 236 20.24 -15.33 -6.48
C PHE A 236 19.31 -16.46 -6.02
N ILE A 237 19.58 -17.00 -4.84
CA ILE A 237 18.76 -18.03 -4.20
C ILE A 237 17.74 -17.44 -3.21
N ASP A 238 17.98 -16.21 -2.77
CA ASP A 238 17.13 -15.53 -1.81
C ASP A 238 15.94 -14.85 -2.50
N ALA A 239 14.82 -14.76 -1.80
CA ALA A 239 13.68 -13.96 -2.23
C ALA A 239 14.03 -12.46 -2.12
N ILE A 240 14.34 -11.84 -3.26
CA ILE A 240 14.68 -10.41 -3.33
C ILE A 240 13.42 -9.63 -3.68
N GLN A 241 13.06 -8.66 -2.83
CA GLN A 241 11.97 -7.74 -3.13
C GLN A 241 12.41 -6.76 -4.22
N VAL A 242 11.63 -6.68 -5.29
CA VAL A 242 11.79 -5.73 -6.39
C VAL A 242 10.62 -4.77 -6.37
N ALA A 243 10.89 -3.50 -6.66
CA ALA A 243 9.89 -2.46 -6.78
C ALA A 243 10.02 -1.72 -8.12
N GLU A 244 8.91 -1.40 -8.77
CA GLU A 244 8.87 -0.72 -10.07
C GLU A 244 7.85 0.42 -10.06
N VAL A 245 8.25 1.58 -10.55
CA VAL A 245 7.35 2.71 -10.78
C VAL A 245 6.82 2.64 -12.21
N SER A 246 5.50 2.67 -12.37
CA SER A 246 4.84 2.58 -13.67
C SER A 246 3.52 3.38 -13.69
N LYS A 247 2.68 3.19 -14.71
CA LYS A 247 1.37 3.86 -14.82
C LYS A 247 0.24 2.90 -15.12
N ILE A 248 -0.95 3.24 -14.65
CA ILE A 248 -2.20 2.63 -15.12
C ILE A 248 -2.44 3.08 -16.56
N SER A 249 -2.46 2.12 -17.48
CA SER A 249 -2.52 2.40 -18.92
C SER A 249 -3.95 2.44 -19.45
N SER A 250 -4.81 1.50 -19.01
CA SER A 250 -6.21 1.44 -19.42
C SER A 250 -6.99 0.48 -18.53
N PHE A 251 -8.29 0.71 -18.37
CA PHE A 251 -9.19 -0.30 -17.80
C PHE A 251 -9.57 -1.32 -18.87
N LEU A 252 -9.50 -2.60 -18.49
CA LEU A 252 -9.97 -3.69 -19.35
C LEU A 252 -11.48 -3.88 -19.14
N LYS A 253 -12.24 -3.71 -20.22
CA LYS A 253 -13.64 -4.10 -20.27
C LYS A 253 -13.71 -5.49 -20.87
N THR A 254 -14.12 -6.47 -20.06
CA THR A 254 -14.47 -7.80 -20.59
C THR A 254 -15.83 -7.70 -21.28
N THR A 255 -15.85 -7.68 -22.62
CA THR A 255 -17.07 -7.90 -23.40
C THR A 255 -17.30 -9.39 -23.61
N GLU A 256 -18.55 -9.84 -23.45
CA GLU A 256 -19.03 -11.18 -23.78
C GLU A 256 -18.48 -11.62 -25.15
N GLY A 257 -17.57 -12.61 -25.22
CA GLY A 257 -16.96 -12.92 -26.52
C GLY A 257 -16.06 -14.15 -26.66
N ARG A 258 -15.68 -14.86 -25.60
CA ARG A 258 -14.85 -16.09 -25.71
C ARG A 258 -15.45 -17.32 -25.02
N ILE A 259 -16.77 -17.48 -25.06
CA ILE A 259 -17.43 -18.72 -24.62
C ILE A 259 -18.45 -19.18 -25.68
N THR A 260 -18.09 -20.18 -26.48
CA THR A 260 -19.01 -20.99 -27.31
C THR A 260 -19.85 -21.93 -26.43
N GLY A 261 -20.55 -21.37 -25.45
CA GLY A 261 -21.31 -22.14 -24.48
C GLY A 261 -22.24 -21.22 -23.72
N LYS A 262 -23.55 -21.43 -23.87
CA LYS A 262 -24.59 -20.65 -23.20
C LYS A 262 -24.43 -20.74 -21.68
N GLY A 263 -23.85 -19.70 -21.09
CA GLY A 263 -23.84 -19.43 -19.65
C GLY A 263 -23.85 -17.92 -19.45
N LYS A 264 -24.73 -17.41 -18.59
CA LYS A 264 -24.73 -16.00 -18.18
C LYS A 264 -23.38 -15.67 -17.55
N HIS A 265 -22.76 -14.58 -17.99
CA HIS A 265 -21.44 -14.13 -17.56
C HIS A 265 -21.49 -13.71 -16.07
N TYR A 266 -20.65 -14.31 -15.21
CA TYR A 266 -20.55 -14.01 -13.76
C TYR A 266 -19.42 -13.00 -13.42
N TRP A 267 -18.97 -12.21 -14.39
CA TRP A 267 -18.06 -11.08 -14.15
C TRP A 267 -18.89 -9.81 -14.05
N GLY A 268 -19.07 -9.32 -12.82
CA GLY A 268 -19.98 -8.25 -12.45
C GLY A 268 -19.28 -6.90 -12.28
N GLY A 269 -18.80 -6.34 -13.40
CA GLY A 269 -18.28 -4.98 -13.47
C GLY A 269 -17.61 -4.67 -14.81
N LYS A 270 -17.91 -3.52 -15.42
CA LYS A 270 -16.92 -2.87 -16.29
C LYS A 270 -15.79 -2.44 -15.33
N GLU A 271 -14.53 -2.77 -15.61
CA GLU A 271 -13.33 -2.29 -14.87
C GLU A 271 -12.81 -3.17 -13.70
N ASP A 272 -13.12 -4.47 -13.69
CA ASP A 272 -12.52 -5.39 -12.70
C ASP A 272 -11.00 -5.57 -12.88
N HIS A 273 -10.46 -5.21 -14.05
CA HIS A 273 -9.04 -5.31 -14.36
C HIS A 273 -8.54 -4.04 -15.04
N PHE A 274 -7.25 -3.79 -14.91
CA PHE A 274 -6.57 -2.74 -15.65
C PHE A 274 -5.17 -3.15 -16.08
N LEU A 275 -4.72 -2.55 -17.18
CA LEU A 275 -3.37 -2.67 -17.68
C LEU A 275 -2.45 -1.70 -16.95
N ILE A 276 -1.27 -2.18 -16.61
CA ILE A 276 -0.17 -1.35 -16.09
C ILE A 276 1.01 -1.42 -17.05
N SER A 277 1.75 -0.31 -17.15
CA SER A 277 2.93 -0.26 -18.03
C SER A 277 4.16 -0.95 -17.43
N ALA A 278 4.06 -1.50 -16.21
CA ALA A 278 5.10 -2.33 -15.63
C ALA A 278 5.13 -3.71 -16.27
N ARG A 279 6.33 -4.25 -16.46
CA ARG A 279 6.50 -5.63 -16.90
C ARG A 279 6.44 -6.57 -15.70
N VAL A 280 5.25 -7.07 -15.40
CA VAL A 280 5.09 -8.09 -14.37
C VAL A 280 5.58 -9.43 -14.89
N LYS A 281 6.35 -10.14 -14.07
CA LYS A 281 6.83 -11.51 -14.31
C LYS A 281 6.31 -12.44 -13.21
N GLY A 282 6.45 -13.75 -13.40
CA GLY A 282 6.31 -14.73 -12.33
C GLY A 282 7.03 -14.28 -11.06
N GLY A 283 6.39 -14.49 -9.90
CA GLY A 283 6.82 -13.96 -8.60
C GLY A 283 6.32 -12.57 -8.23
N ASN A 284 5.80 -11.75 -9.16
CA ASN A 284 5.07 -10.51 -8.81
C ASN A 284 3.58 -10.75 -8.54
N SER A 285 3.03 -11.87 -9.02
CA SER A 285 1.64 -12.25 -8.80
C SER A 285 1.27 -12.20 -7.32
N GLY A 286 0.12 -11.60 -7.03
CA GLY A 286 -0.36 -11.30 -5.70
C GLY A 286 0.25 -10.06 -5.05
N GLY A 287 1.21 -9.40 -5.68
CA GLY A 287 1.81 -8.15 -5.20
C GLY A 287 0.87 -6.94 -5.34
N PRO A 288 1.07 -5.90 -4.51
CA PRO A 288 0.24 -4.71 -4.53
C PRO A 288 0.57 -3.80 -5.72
N VAL A 289 -0.47 -3.13 -6.23
CA VAL A 289 -0.35 -1.92 -7.06
C VAL A 289 -0.75 -0.72 -6.21
N VAL A 290 0.19 0.19 -5.93
CA VAL A 290 0.04 1.26 -4.94
C VAL A 290 0.10 2.63 -5.61
N ASN A 291 -0.87 3.51 -5.34
CA ASN A 291 -0.87 4.88 -5.89
C ASN A 291 0.04 5.83 -5.09
N LYS A 292 0.15 7.09 -5.52
CA LYS A 292 0.93 8.13 -4.80
C LYS A 292 0.44 8.46 -3.40
N LYS A 293 -0.80 8.09 -3.05
CA LYS A 293 -1.37 8.26 -1.70
C LYS A 293 -1.02 7.09 -0.78
N GLY A 294 -0.20 6.15 -1.23
CA GLY A 294 0.13 4.94 -0.51
C GLY A 294 -1.02 3.95 -0.41
N GLU A 295 -2.06 4.09 -1.23
CA GLU A 295 -3.22 3.21 -1.21
C GLU A 295 -3.07 2.12 -2.26
N VAL A 296 -3.44 0.89 -1.92
CA VAL A 296 -3.57 -0.20 -2.90
C VAL A 296 -4.78 0.08 -3.79
N VAL A 297 -4.55 0.10 -5.09
CA VAL A 297 -5.55 0.29 -6.14
C VAL A 297 -5.76 -0.97 -6.99
N GLY A 298 -4.88 -1.96 -6.86
CA GLY A 298 -5.07 -3.28 -7.43
C GLY A 298 -4.10 -4.35 -6.93
N VAL A 299 -4.31 -5.58 -7.40
CA VAL A 299 -3.51 -6.76 -7.10
C VAL A 299 -2.95 -7.28 -8.41
N ILE A 300 -1.63 -7.48 -8.51
CA ILE A 300 -1.03 -8.07 -9.71
C ILE A 300 -1.51 -9.51 -9.86
N ILE A 301 -2.00 -9.87 -11.04
CA ILE A 301 -2.46 -11.23 -11.34
C ILE A 301 -1.93 -11.69 -12.70
N GLU A 302 -2.08 -12.98 -12.99
CA GLU A 302 -1.82 -13.55 -14.31
C GLU A 302 -3.16 -13.87 -15.01
N LEU A 303 -3.30 -13.49 -16.29
CA LEU A 303 -4.49 -13.85 -17.05
C LEU A 303 -4.34 -15.27 -17.62
N PHE A 304 -5.25 -16.16 -17.21
CA PHE A 304 -5.26 -17.59 -17.58
C PHE A 304 -5.28 -17.89 -19.10
N THR A 305 -5.72 -16.96 -19.95
CA THR A 305 -6.02 -17.27 -21.37
C THR A 305 -5.28 -16.45 -22.42
N ASP A 306 -4.59 -15.36 -22.08
CA ASP A 306 -3.89 -14.49 -23.07
C ASP A 306 -2.59 -13.81 -22.52
N GLY A 307 -2.09 -14.20 -21.34
CA GLY A 307 -0.96 -13.52 -20.66
C GLY A 307 0.30 -13.37 -21.52
N GLY A 308 0.65 -14.40 -22.30
CA GLY A 308 1.86 -14.41 -23.13
C GLY A 308 1.87 -13.43 -24.31
N GLU A 309 0.73 -12.87 -24.73
CA GLU A 309 0.68 -11.81 -25.76
C GLU A 309 0.77 -10.41 -25.16
N LEU A 310 0.12 -10.17 -24.01
CA LEU A 310 0.23 -8.90 -23.28
C LEU A 310 1.65 -8.66 -22.75
N ASP A 311 2.32 -9.73 -22.28
CA ASP A 311 3.72 -9.68 -21.87
C ASP A 311 4.64 -9.25 -23.01
N LYS A 312 4.36 -9.69 -24.25
CA LYS A 312 5.11 -9.26 -25.45
C LYS A 312 4.89 -7.79 -25.79
N LEU A 313 3.71 -7.26 -25.47
CA LEU A 313 3.40 -5.83 -25.60
C LEU A 313 3.97 -5.00 -24.46
N GLY A 314 4.48 -5.64 -23.40
CA GLY A 314 5.12 -5.00 -22.26
C GLY A 314 4.14 -4.48 -21.21
N TYR A 315 2.90 -4.97 -21.19
CA TYR A 315 1.90 -4.60 -20.19
C TYR A 315 1.72 -5.70 -19.16
N GLY A 316 1.59 -5.31 -17.89
CA GLY A 316 1.08 -6.17 -16.83
C GLY A 316 -0.43 -6.00 -16.64
N VAL A 317 -1.03 -6.94 -15.92
CA VAL A 317 -2.46 -6.92 -15.57
C VAL A 317 -2.62 -6.92 -14.06
N ALA A 318 -3.55 -6.09 -13.59
CA ALA A 318 -3.93 -6.06 -12.18
C ALA A 318 -5.45 -6.19 -12.04
N LEU A 319 -5.87 -6.92 -11.00
CA LEU A 319 -7.24 -6.98 -10.52
C LEU A 319 -7.53 -5.71 -9.72
N ASN A 320 -8.66 -5.08 -9.99
CA ASN A 320 -9.11 -3.86 -9.31
C ASN A 320 -9.35 -4.13 -7.82
N VAL A 321 -8.85 -3.23 -6.96
CA VAL A 321 -9.01 -3.32 -5.50
C VAL A 321 -10.47 -3.38 -5.07
N HIS A 322 -11.43 -2.93 -5.89
CA HIS A 322 -12.85 -3.05 -5.58
C HIS A 322 -13.30 -4.51 -5.39
N VAL A 323 -12.70 -5.46 -6.13
CA VAL A 323 -12.98 -6.91 -5.97
C VAL A 323 -12.50 -7.38 -4.59
N LEU A 324 -11.30 -6.96 -4.17
CA LEU A 324 -10.77 -7.22 -2.83
C LEU A 324 -11.65 -6.59 -1.74
N ARG A 325 -12.12 -5.35 -1.95
CA ARG A 325 -13.01 -4.65 -1.02
C ARG A 325 -14.31 -5.44 -0.80
N LYS A 326 -14.98 -5.85 -1.89
CA LYS A 326 -16.18 -6.72 -1.84
C LYS A 326 -15.91 -8.02 -1.08
N MET A 327 -14.75 -8.64 -1.32
CA MET A 327 -14.36 -9.88 -0.66
C MET A 327 -14.18 -9.70 0.85
N ILE A 328 -13.50 -8.64 1.27
CA ILE A 328 -13.31 -8.34 2.69
C ILE A 328 -14.64 -7.97 3.38
N GLU A 329 -15.50 -7.19 2.73
CA GLU A 329 -16.84 -6.87 3.24
C GLU A 329 -17.70 -8.12 3.41
N LYS A 330 -17.60 -9.08 2.49
CA LYS A 330 -18.24 -10.40 2.62
C LYS A 330 -17.70 -11.18 3.81
N ILE A 331 -16.39 -11.21 4.02
CA ILE A 331 -15.76 -11.87 5.19
C ILE A 331 -16.25 -11.24 6.51
N LYS A 332 -16.52 -9.93 6.52
CA LYS A 332 -17.06 -9.20 7.67
C LYS A 332 -18.59 -9.35 7.83
N GLY A 333 -19.28 -9.98 6.89
CA GLY A 333 -20.74 -10.07 6.88
C GLY A 333 -21.46 -8.76 6.56
N ILE A 334 -20.75 -7.79 5.97
CA ILE A 334 -21.28 -6.45 5.62
C ILE A 334 -21.95 -6.47 4.24
N SER A 335 -21.40 -7.25 3.29
CA SER A 335 -21.86 -7.31 1.91
C SER A 335 -22.05 -8.75 1.42
N SER A 336 -22.88 -8.94 0.40
CA SER A 336 -23.08 -10.21 -0.30
C SER A 336 -22.84 -10.10 -1.82
N GLU A 337 -22.16 -9.05 -2.27
CA GLU A 337 -21.92 -8.79 -3.70
C GLU A 337 -20.97 -9.80 -4.37
N ILE A 338 -20.16 -10.52 -3.57
CA ILE A 338 -19.30 -11.59 -4.04
C ILE A 338 -19.50 -12.84 -3.17
N ASN A 339 -19.53 -14.01 -3.81
CA ASN A 339 -19.54 -15.30 -3.13
C ASN A 339 -18.11 -15.77 -2.89
N ILE A 340 -17.84 -16.22 -1.67
CA ILE A 340 -16.54 -16.71 -1.23
C ILE A 340 -16.71 -18.09 -0.60
N LYS A 341 -15.67 -18.92 -0.72
CA LYS A 341 -15.54 -20.17 0.00
C LYS A 341 -14.30 -20.12 0.90
N GLU A 342 -14.40 -20.78 2.04
CA GLU A 342 -13.27 -21.03 2.93
C GLU A 342 -12.54 -22.30 2.47
N LEU A 343 -11.22 -22.26 2.36
CA LEU A 343 -10.41 -23.41 1.97
C LEU A 343 -9.97 -24.18 3.21
N GLU A 344 -10.05 -25.51 3.13
CA GLU A 344 -9.43 -26.37 4.13
C GLU A 344 -7.93 -26.46 3.89
N PHE A 345 -7.16 -26.54 4.98
CA PHE A 345 -5.71 -26.70 4.92
C PHE A 345 -5.21 -27.61 6.04
N ALA A 346 -3.99 -28.10 5.89
CA ALA A 346 -3.24 -28.82 6.91
C ALA A 346 -1.98 -28.02 7.28
N ILE A 347 -1.70 -27.91 8.58
CA ILE A 347 -0.51 -27.21 9.10
C ILE A 347 0.64 -28.21 9.23
N PHE A 348 1.84 -27.73 8.93
CA PHE A 348 3.09 -28.48 9.06
C PHE A 348 4.18 -27.59 9.65
N GLU A 349 5.30 -28.19 10.05
CA GLU A 349 6.43 -27.48 10.67
C GLU A 349 6.99 -26.33 9.80
N ASN A 350 7.00 -26.53 8.48
CA ASN A 350 7.55 -25.57 7.51
C ASN A 350 6.47 -24.89 6.66
N GLY A 351 5.23 -24.76 7.15
CA GLY A 351 4.16 -24.05 6.44
C GLY A 351 2.81 -24.76 6.48
N PHE A 352 2.02 -24.63 5.42
CA PHE A 352 0.71 -25.28 5.30
C PHE A 352 0.47 -25.80 3.88
N GLU A 353 -0.51 -26.69 3.71
CA GLU A 353 -0.98 -27.16 2.39
C GLU A 353 -2.49 -27.04 2.32
N ILE A 354 -3.01 -26.55 1.18
CA ILE A 354 -4.45 -26.56 0.88
C ILE A 354 -4.88 -27.99 0.54
N LYS A 355 -6.02 -28.43 1.10
CA LYS A 355 -6.59 -29.77 0.86
C LYS A 355 -7.37 -29.88 -0.45
#